data_AF-A0A4Q4D4A5-F1
#
_entry.id   AF-A0A4Q4D4A5-F1
#
_cell.length_a   1.000
_cell.length_b   1.000
_cell.length_c   1.000
_cell.angle_alpha   90.00
_cell.angle_beta   90.00
_cell.angle_gamma   90.00
#
_symmetry.space_group_name_H-M   'P 1'
#
loop_
_entity.id
_entity.type
_entity.pdbx_description
1 polymer ?
#
loop_
_entity_poly.entity_id
_entity_poly.type
_entity_poly.pdbx_seq_one_letter_code
_entity_poly.pdbx_strand_id
1 'polypeptide(L)'
;MRRASSRLARGVTGPVGRVVLCVVVLVAAAGVAWAAQGWRPGGRPDLATALDSVPSNALTFSFTDWAQVRDVFPSDASDGGRLALAASTRDVSTRSVLASTAEGLQKAFGWSVDDLRWEAFSQSAESSVVVARFEDDLSMTTVQEGLQTSGYTREGDTWTADATDLRAAQVSDLLATVRLYPRQRLLVASDLASAVRAADRVHDGRSRSLASFRPVAETTQALAGATSIFVQRGVL
;
A
#
# COMPACT_ATOMS: atom_id res chain seq x y z
N MET A 1 -71.10 -18.53 -12.54
CA MET A 1 -70.65 -18.45 -13.96
C MET A 1 -69.84 -17.16 -14.12
N ARG A 2 -68.51 -17.27 -14.31
CA ARG A 2 -67.71 -16.75 -15.46
C ARG A 2 -67.82 -15.23 -15.70
N ARG A 3 -66.77 -14.41 -15.81
CA ARG A 3 -65.31 -14.61 -15.94
C ARG A 3 -64.60 -13.27 -15.67
N ALA A 4 -63.36 -13.38 -15.19
CA ALA A 4 -62.35 -12.34 -15.12
C ALA A 4 -61.99 -11.75 -16.50
N SER A 5 -61.45 -10.53 -16.50
CA SER A 5 -60.55 -10.04 -17.55
C SER A 5 -59.48 -9.16 -16.91
N SER A 6 -58.42 -9.82 -16.50
CA SER A 6 -57.14 -9.26 -16.09
C SER A 6 -56.56 -8.40 -17.20
N ARG A 7 -56.11 -7.19 -16.86
CA ARG A 7 -55.28 -6.37 -17.75
C ARG A 7 -53.92 -7.06 -17.89
N LEU A 8 -53.72 -7.68 -19.04
CA LEU A 8 -52.47 -8.28 -19.49
C LEU A 8 -51.33 -7.24 -19.42
N ALA A 9 -50.36 -7.55 -18.57
CA ALA A 9 -49.00 -7.06 -18.67
C ALA A 9 -48.43 -7.46 -20.05
N ARG A 10 -48.42 -6.52 -20.99
CA ARG A 10 -47.54 -6.54 -22.17
C ARG A 10 -46.32 -5.75 -21.76
N GLY A 11 -45.13 -6.31 -21.59
CA GLY A 11 -44.47 -7.27 -22.46
C GLY A 11 -43.17 -6.58 -22.88
N VAL A 12 -42.12 -6.71 -22.07
CA VAL A 12 -40.77 -6.27 -22.42
C VAL A 12 -40.22 -7.28 -23.45
N THR A 13 -40.80 -7.29 -24.64
CA THR A 13 -40.46 -8.24 -25.72
C THR A 13 -40.41 -7.59 -27.10
N GLY A 14 -40.25 -6.26 -27.17
CA GLY A 14 -39.88 -5.55 -28.40
C GLY A 14 -38.36 -5.44 -28.57
N PRO A 15 -37.85 -5.21 -29.80
CA PRO A 15 -36.41 -5.02 -30.04
C PRO A 15 -35.84 -3.87 -29.21
N VAL A 16 -36.64 -2.83 -28.98
CA VAL A 16 -36.30 -1.70 -28.10
C VAL A 16 -36.12 -2.15 -26.63
N GLY A 17 -36.97 -3.04 -26.13
CA GLY A 17 -36.85 -3.59 -24.78
C GLY A 17 -35.60 -4.44 -24.58
N ARG A 18 -35.18 -5.16 -25.63
CA ARG A 18 -33.91 -5.92 -25.62
C ARG A 18 -32.69 -5.00 -25.65
N VAL A 19 -32.70 -3.95 -26.47
CA VAL A 19 -31.62 -2.96 -26.52
C VAL A 19 -31.46 -2.26 -25.17
N VAL A 20 -32.56 -1.81 -24.57
CA VAL A 20 -32.53 -1.17 -23.24
C VAL A 20 -32.00 -2.13 -22.18
N LEU A 21 -32.44 -3.39 -22.18
CA LEU A 21 -31.94 -4.40 -21.24
C LEU A 21 -30.44 -4.66 -21.44
N CYS A 22 -29.96 -4.80 -22.68
CA CYS A 22 -28.55 -4.98 -22.97
C CYS A 22 -27.71 -3.78 -22.50
N VAL A 23 -28.17 -2.55 -22.73
CA VAL A 23 -27.48 -1.34 -22.25
C VAL A 23 -27.45 -1.30 -20.72
N VAL A 24 -28.57 -1.60 -20.05
CA VAL A 24 -28.63 -1.65 -18.58
C VAL A 24 -27.70 -2.72 -18.02
N VAL A 25 -27.67 -3.91 -18.62
CA VAL A 25 -26.76 -5.00 -18.20
C VAL A 25 -25.30 -4.62 -18.46
N LEU A 26 -24.98 -3.97 -19.58
CA LEU A 26 -23.62 -3.50 -19.87
C LEU A 26 -23.18 -2.40 -18.92
N VAL A 27 -24.05 -1.44 -18.60
CA VAL A 27 -23.77 -0.38 -17.63
C VAL A 27 -23.64 -0.96 -16.22
N ALA A 28 -24.49 -1.92 -15.84
CA ALA A 28 -24.39 -2.61 -14.55
C ALA A 28 -23.12 -3.47 -14.47
N ALA A 29 -22.77 -4.22 -15.52
CA ALA A 29 -21.55 -5.01 -15.58
C ALA A 29 -20.29 -4.12 -15.56
N ALA A 30 -20.31 -3.01 -16.29
CA ALA A 30 -19.25 -2.00 -16.24
C ALA A 30 -19.17 -1.36 -14.86
N GLY A 31 -20.30 -1.06 -14.22
CA GLY A 31 -20.36 -0.50 -12.86
C GLY A 31 -19.89 -1.47 -11.79
N VAL A 32 -20.20 -2.77 -11.93
CA VAL A 32 -19.72 -3.83 -11.03
C VAL A 32 -18.23 -4.10 -11.25
N ALA A 33 -17.75 -4.12 -12.49
CA ALA A 33 -16.32 -4.22 -12.79
C ALA A 33 -15.55 -3.00 -12.27
N TRP A 34 -16.13 -1.81 -12.39
CA TRP A 34 -15.63 -0.56 -11.79
C TRP A 34 -15.57 -0.62 -10.26
N ALA A 35 -16.63 -1.09 -9.62
CA ALA A 35 -16.71 -1.21 -8.16
C ALA A 35 -15.76 -2.31 -7.63
N ALA A 36 -15.58 -3.40 -8.39
CA ALA A 36 -14.66 -4.47 -8.05
C ALA A 36 -13.18 -4.06 -8.19
N GLN A 37 -12.87 -2.97 -8.93
CA GLN A 37 -11.52 -2.42 -9.06
C GLN A 37 -11.11 -1.49 -7.90
N GLY A 38 -11.81 -1.52 -6.76
CA GLY A 38 -11.36 -0.84 -5.55
C GLY A 38 -11.39 0.70 -5.64
N TRP A 39 -12.16 1.26 -6.58
CA TRP A 39 -12.36 2.70 -6.69
C TRP A 39 -13.11 3.23 -5.47
N ARG A 40 -12.35 3.74 -4.49
CA ARG A 40 -12.87 4.54 -3.37
C ARG A 40 -13.20 5.94 -3.88
N PRO A 41 -14.45 6.44 -3.75
CA PRO A 41 -14.77 7.81 -4.13
C PRO A 41 -13.98 8.80 -3.27
N GLY A 42 -13.10 9.61 -3.89
CA GLY A 42 -12.57 10.85 -3.29
C GLY A 42 -11.07 10.96 -2.97
N GLY A 43 -10.21 9.97 -3.31
CA GLY A 43 -8.77 10.03 -3.03
C GLY A 43 -7.89 9.64 -4.23
N ARG A 44 -6.64 10.14 -4.28
CA ARG A 44 -5.62 9.60 -5.21
C ARG A 44 -5.35 8.13 -4.84
N PRO A 45 -5.12 7.23 -5.82
CA PRO A 45 -4.81 5.82 -5.54
C PRO A 45 -3.60 5.67 -4.61
N ASP A 46 -3.61 4.63 -3.77
CA ASP A 46 -2.53 4.39 -2.80
C ASP A 46 -1.18 4.17 -3.49
N LEU A 47 -1.16 3.42 -4.61
CA LEU A 47 0.02 3.29 -5.46
C LEU A 47 0.56 4.64 -5.98
N ALA A 48 -0.32 5.56 -6.38
CA ALA A 48 0.09 6.88 -6.84
C ALA A 48 0.73 7.68 -5.70
N THR A 49 0.19 7.56 -4.49
CA THR A 49 0.73 8.20 -3.29
C THR A 49 2.09 7.61 -2.89
N ALA A 50 2.27 6.29 -3.03
CA ALA A 50 3.54 5.62 -2.82
C ALA A 50 4.63 6.11 -3.79
N LEU A 51 4.31 6.21 -5.09
CA LEU A 51 5.23 6.73 -6.11
C LEU A 51 5.63 8.19 -5.88
N ASP A 52 4.72 8.99 -5.32
CA ASP A 52 4.99 10.37 -4.93
C ASP A 52 5.88 10.48 -3.67
N SER A 53 6.05 9.39 -2.92
CA SER A 53 6.80 9.38 -1.66
C SER A 53 8.24 8.89 -1.80
N VAL A 54 8.61 8.33 -2.95
CA VAL A 54 9.95 7.75 -3.19
C VAL A 54 10.81 8.64 -4.11
N PRO A 55 12.14 8.70 -3.89
CA PRO A 55 13.07 9.44 -4.75
C PRO A 55 13.05 9.02 -6.23
N SER A 56 13.17 9.99 -7.14
CA SER A 56 13.20 9.77 -8.60
C SER A 56 14.41 9.00 -9.14
N ASN A 57 15.48 8.85 -8.35
CA ASN A 57 16.66 8.06 -8.70
C ASN A 57 16.51 6.56 -8.39
N ALA A 58 15.33 6.12 -7.94
CA ALA A 58 15.04 4.70 -7.76
C ALA A 58 15.20 3.94 -9.10
N LEU A 59 15.98 2.86 -9.03
CA LEU A 59 16.19 1.88 -10.10
C LEU A 59 15.18 0.74 -9.98
N THR A 60 14.84 0.35 -8.75
CA THR A 60 13.76 -0.59 -8.47
C THR A 60 12.76 0.03 -7.51
N PHE A 61 11.51 -0.38 -7.67
CA PHE A 61 10.38 0.01 -6.82
C PHE A 61 9.48 -1.21 -6.63
N SER A 62 9.13 -1.55 -5.40
CA SER A 62 8.04 -2.46 -5.08
C SER A 62 6.96 -1.76 -4.28
N PHE A 63 5.74 -2.24 -4.44
CA PHE A 63 4.56 -1.78 -3.71
C PHE A 63 3.75 -3.00 -3.27
N THR A 64 3.24 -2.98 -2.05
CA THR A 64 2.32 -3.98 -1.50
C THR A 64 1.15 -3.25 -0.84
N ASP A 65 -0.08 -3.53 -1.30
CA ASP A 65 -1.33 -3.04 -0.70
C ASP A 65 -1.76 -4.00 0.41
N TRP A 66 -1.28 -3.74 1.62
CA TRP A 66 -1.55 -4.58 2.79
C TRP A 66 -3.05 -4.59 3.17
N ALA A 67 -3.78 -3.51 2.88
CA ALA A 67 -5.23 -3.49 3.05
C ALA A 67 -5.92 -4.52 2.14
N GLN A 68 -5.55 -4.56 0.86
CA GLN A 68 -6.09 -5.56 -0.06
C GLN A 68 -5.58 -6.98 0.27
N VAL A 69 -4.36 -7.14 0.77
CA VAL A 69 -3.86 -8.44 1.26
C VAL A 69 -4.75 -8.96 2.40
N ARG A 70 -5.14 -8.11 3.37
CA ARG A 70 -6.07 -8.50 4.44
C ARG A 70 -7.43 -8.94 3.92
N ASP A 71 -7.96 -8.29 2.89
CA ASP A 71 -9.22 -8.68 2.25
C ASP A 71 -9.14 -10.07 1.59
N VAL A 72 -7.96 -10.44 1.05
CA VAL A 72 -7.72 -11.76 0.45
C VAL A 72 -7.51 -12.86 1.51
N PHE A 73 -6.96 -12.52 2.68
CA PHE A 73 -6.65 -13.47 3.76
C PHE A 73 -7.30 -13.07 5.10
N PRO A 74 -8.64 -13.02 5.18
CA PRO A 74 -9.35 -12.51 6.36
C PRO A 74 -9.14 -13.36 7.62
N SER A 75 -8.81 -14.65 7.48
CA SER A 75 -8.51 -15.56 8.60
C SER A 75 -7.19 -15.27 9.30
N ASP A 76 -6.30 -14.52 8.65
CA ASP A 76 -4.95 -14.21 9.11
C ASP A 76 -4.75 -12.69 9.28
N ALA A 77 -5.76 -11.89 8.95
CA ALA A 77 -5.69 -10.43 8.85
C ALA A 77 -5.39 -9.69 10.17
N SER A 78 -5.54 -10.34 11.32
CA SER A 78 -5.28 -9.76 12.64
C SER A 78 -3.98 -10.25 13.29
N ASP A 79 -3.12 -10.91 12.51
CA ASP A 79 -1.83 -11.42 12.95
C ASP A 79 -0.83 -11.19 11.81
N GLY A 80 -0.02 -10.13 11.92
CA GLY A 80 0.93 -9.75 10.87
C GLY A 80 1.88 -10.87 10.44
N GLY A 81 2.30 -11.75 11.36
CA GLY A 81 3.16 -12.89 11.03
C GLY A 81 2.45 -13.93 10.18
N ARG A 82 1.22 -14.31 10.55
CA ARG A 82 0.38 -15.22 9.77
C ARG A 82 -0.03 -14.61 8.43
N LEU A 83 -0.40 -13.33 8.42
CA LEU A 83 -0.75 -12.60 7.21
C LEU A 83 0.43 -12.56 6.22
N ALA A 84 1.63 -12.23 6.69
CA ALA A 84 2.84 -12.22 5.88
C ALA A 84 3.14 -13.59 5.28
N LEU A 85 3.00 -14.66 6.07
CA LEU A 85 3.21 -16.04 5.62
C LEU A 85 2.17 -16.47 4.57
N ALA A 86 0.89 -16.19 4.81
CA ALA A 86 -0.20 -16.50 3.88
C ALA A 86 -0.01 -15.77 2.54
N ALA A 87 0.31 -14.47 2.60
CA ALA A 87 0.58 -13.65 1.43
C ALA A 87 1.82 -14.13 0.65
N SER A 88 2.89 -14.53 1.34
CA SER A 88 4.12 -15.04 0.72
C SER A 88 3.88 -16.39 0.03
N THR A 89 3.09 -17.27 0.65
CA THR A 89 2.70 -18.57 0.07
C THR A 89 1.93 -18.42 -1.25
N ARG A 90 1.27 -17.27 -1.47
CA ARG A 90 0.53 -16.93 -2.70
C ARG A 90 1.26 -15.93 -3.60
N ASP A 91 2.54 -15.67 -3.32
CA ASP A 91 3.41 -14.76 -4.08
C ASP A 91 2.91 -13.30 -4.13
N VAL A 92 2.18 -12.86 -3.10
CA VAL A 92 1.57 -11.52 -3.02
C VAL A 92 2.45 -10.54 -2.23
N SER A 93 3.20 -11.03 -1.24
CA SER A 93 4.09 -10.21 -0.40
C SER A 93 5.59 -10.45 -0.65
N THR A 94 5.95 -11.24 -1.66
CA THR A 94 7.36 -11.66 -1.92
C THR A 94 8.32 -10.48 -2.13
N ARG A 95 7.80 -9.29 -2.46
CA ARG A 95 8.57 -8.06 -2.67
C ARG A 95 8.45 -7.04 -1.53
N SER A 96 7.71 -7.37 -0.48
CA SER A 96 7.72 -6.61 0.77
C SER A 96 9.00 -6.91 1.54
N VAL A 97 9.63 -5.85 2.03
CA VAL A 97 10.81 -5.95 2.90
C VAL A 97 10.43 -6.02 4.38
N LEU A 98 9.17 -5.72 4.73
CA LEU A 98 8.66 -5.78 6.10
C LEU A 98 7.99 -7.12 6.42
N ALA A 99 7.42 -7.81 5.42
CA ALA A 99 6.75 -9.10 5.58
C ALA A 99 7.65 -10.15 6.23
N SER A 100 8.92 -10.22 5.82
CA SER A 100 9.88 -11.18 6.35
C SER A 100 10.23 -10.96 7.83
N THR A 101 9.96 -9.76 8.36
CA THR A 101 10.25 -9.38 9.75
C THR A 101 8.99 -9.08 10.55
N ALA A 102 7.80 -9.47 10.04
CA ALA A 102 6.51 -9.11 10.62
C ALA A 102 6.37 -9.49 12.12
N GLU A 103 6.85 -10.66 12.51
CA GLU A 103 6.83 -11.09 13.91
C GLU A 103 7.77 -10.24 14.79
N GLY A 104 8.94 -9.86 14.27
CA GLY A 104 9.88 -8.96 14.93
C GLY A 104 9.30 -7.56 15.12
N LEU A 105 8.62 -7.02 14.09
CA LEU A 105 7.91 -5.74 14.17
C LEU A 105 6.86 -5.75 15.29
N GLN A 106 6.03 -6.79 15.33
CA GLN A 106 4.98 -6.90 16.35
C GLN A 106 5.57 -6.93 17.76
N LYS A 107 6.63 -7.70 17.97
CA LYS A 107 7.28 -7.83 19.29
C LYS A 107 8.02 -6.55 19.71
N ALA A 108 8.71 -5.91 18.77
CA ALA A 108 9.55 -4.75 19.06
C ALA A 108 8.73 -3.46 19.19
N PHE A 109 7.74 -3.26 18.33
CA PHE A 109 7.05 -1.98 18.19
C PHE A 109 5.55 -2.04 18.51
N GLY A 110 4.97 -3.23 18.67
CA GLY A 110 3.55 -3.40 18.94
C GLY A 110 2.64 -3.25 17.72
N TRP A 111 3.23 -3.13 16.52
CA TRP A 111 2.53 -3.10 15.24
C TRP A 111 3.26 -3.94 14.20
N SER A 112 2.56 -4.38 13.16
CA SER A 112 3.14 -5.16 12.07
C SER A 112 2.48 -4.84 10.72
N VAL A 113 2.69 -5.70 9.72
CA VAL A 113 2.18 -5.49 8.36
C VAL A 113 0.65 -5.50 8.29
N ASP A 114 -0.02 -6.11 9.26
CA ASP A 114 -1.48 -6.08 9.41
C ASP A 114 -2.01 -4.71 9.85
N ASP A 115 -1.18 -3.83 10.43
CA ASP A 115 -1.54 -2.44 10.71
C ASP A 115 -1.17 -1.47 9.57
N LEU A 116 -0.58 -1.98 8.49
CA LEU A 116 -0.23 -1.18 7.33
C LEU A 116 -1.38 -1.11 6.33
N ARG A 117 -1.58 0.06 5.77
CA ARG A 117 -2.41 0.23 4.58
C ARG A 117 -1.64 -0.17 3.33
N TRP A 118 -0.41 0.31 3.20
CA TRP A 118 0.49 -0.09 2.13
C TRP A 118 1.96 0.07 2.52
N GLU A 119 2.80 -0.63 1.79
CA GLU A 119 4.25 -0.53 1.84
C GLU A 119 4.79 -0.25 0.44
N ALA A 120 5.80 0.61 0.36
CA ALA A 120 6.58 0.85 -0.83
C ALA A 120 8.06 0.76 -0.50
N PHE A 121 8.81 0.01 -1.30
CA PHE A 121 10.25 -0.06 -1.18
C PHE A 121 10.88 0.43 -2.47
N SER A 122 11.94 1.23 -2.35
CA SER A 122 12.69 1.73 -3.49
C SER A 122 14.18 1.56 -3.25
N GLN A 123 14.90 1.20 -4.30
CA GLN A 123 16.35 1.08 -4.25
C GLN A 123 16.97 1.82 -5.42
N SER A 124 17.99 2.62 -5.11
CA SER A 124 18.87 3.31 -6.05
C SER A 124 20.25 2.64 -6.05
N ALA A 125 21.19 3.17 -6.83
CA ALA A 125 22.58 2.72 -6.79
C ALA A 125 23.28 2.99 -5.44
N GLU A 126 22.76 3.92 -4.64
CA GLU A 126 23.43 4.44 -3.45
C GLU A 126 22.75 4.05 -2.15
N SER A 127 21.44 3.77 -2.19
CA SER A 127 20.65 3.53 -0.98
C SER A 127 19.31 2.87 -1.26
N SER A 128 18.72 2.32 -0.20
CA SER A 128 17.37 1.77 -0.20
C SER A 128 16.49 2.52 0.80
N VAL A 129 15.22 2.72 0.46
CA VAL A 129 14.23 3.40 1.31
C VAL A 129 12.95 2.59 1.32
N VAL A 130 12.42 2.32 2.52
CA VAL A 130 11.05 1.85 2.71
C VAL A 130 10.16 3.01 3.15
N VAL A 131 8.98 3.10 2.56
CA VAL A 131 7.91 4.00 2.95
C VAL A 131 6.69 3.15 3.27
N ALA A 132 6.17 3.25 4.48
CA ALA A 132 4.97 2.54 4.89
C ALA A 132 3.90 3.56 5.29
N ARG A 133 2.65 3.28 4.93
CA ARG A 133 1.49 4.01 5.44
C ARG A 133 0.72 3.12 6.38
N PHE A 134 0.43 3.62 7.57
CA PHE A 134 -0.40 2.92 8.54
C PHE A 134 -1.89 3.05 8.21
N GLU A 135 -2.66 2.06 8.63
CA GLU A 135 -4.12 2.14 8.65
C GLU A 135 -4.62 3.29 9.53
N ASP A 136 -5.88 3.68 9.34
CA ASP A 136 -6.47 4.84 10.02
C ASP A 136 -6.79 4.59 11.50
N ASP A 137 -6.82 3.33 11.94
CA ASP A 137 -7.04 2.89 13.32
C ASP A 137 -5.77 2.89 14.19
N LEU A 138 -4.58 2.61 13.63
CA LEU A 138 -3.32 2.65 14.39
C LEU A 138 -2.82 4.08 14.64
N SER A 139 -2.99 4.59 15.85
CA SER A 139 -2.56 5.96 16.18
C SER A 139 -1.06 6.18 15.98
N MET A 140 -0.68 7.35 15.42
CA MET A 140 0.73 7.72 15.27
C MET A 140 1.44 7.96 16.60
N THR A 141 0.69 8.11 17.70
CA THR A 141 1.24 8.12 19.06
C THR A 141 1.71 6.72 19.45
N THR A 142 0.90 5.70 19.19
CA THR A 142 1.26 4.28 19.42
C THR A 142 2.52 3.89 18.63
N VAL A 143 2.64 4.32 17.36
CA VAL A 143 3.85 4.10 16.56
C VAL A 143 5.09 4.73 17.22
N GLN A 144 4.97 5.97 17.72
CA GLN A 144 6.07 6.66 18.41
C GLN A 144 6.44 5.98 19.73
N GLU A 145 5.44 5.55 20.51
CA GLU A 145 5.64 4.81 21.76
C GLU A 145 6.35 3.47 21.51
N GLY A 146 6.01 2.78 20.43
CA GLY A 146 6.71 1.57 19.99
C GLY A 146 8.19 1.82 19.70
N LEU A 147 8.51 2.84 18.89
CA LEU A 147 9.90 3.22 18.62
C LEU A 147 10.65 3.60 19.91
N GLN A 148 10.04 4.40 20.77
CA GLN A 148 10.65 4.82 22.03
C GLN A 148 10.91 3.64 22.98
N THR A 149 9.94 2.73 23.13
CA THR A 149 10.04 1.56 24.00
C THR A 149 11.09 0.57 23.50
N SER A 150 11.28 0.48 22.19
CA SER A 150 12.32 -0.33 21.56
C SER A 150 13.73 0.27 21.61
N GLY A 151 13.90 1.43 22.25
CA GLY A 151 15.22 2.04 22.49
C GLY A 151 15.70 3.01 21.43
N TYR A 152 14.84 3.46 20.50
CA TYR A 152 15.22 4.48 19.54
C TYR A 152 15.48 5.82 20.23
N THR A 153 16.53 6.50 19.79
CA THR A 153 16.81 7.89 20.15
C THR A 153 16.11 8.83 19.18
N ARG A 154 15.47 9.90 19.68
CA ARG A 154 14.72 10.87 18.88
C ARG A 154 15.46 12.20 18.75
N GLU A 155 15.58 12.67 17.51
CA GLU A 155 16.03 14.02 17.16
C GLU A 155 15.02 14.68 16.20
N GLY A 156 14.25 15.66 16.69
CA GLY A 156 13.15 16.24 15.91
C GLY A 156 12.04 15.21 15.67
N ASP A 157 11.80 14.81 14.42
CA ASP A 157 10.91 13.67 14.09
C ASP A 157 11.67 12.52 13.42
N THR A 158 12.99 12.52 13.55
CA THR A 158 13.86 11.42 13.14
C THR A 158 14.17 10.57 14.37
N TRP A 159 14.12 9.26 14.21
CA TRP A 159 14.38 8.25 15.20
C TRP A 159 15.52 7.37 14.71
N THR A 160 16.47 7.04 15.59
CA THR A 160 17.62 6.21 15.25
C THR A 160 17.84 5.10 16.27
N ALA A 161 18.17 3.90 15.78
CA ALA A 161 18.56 2.75 16.60
C ALA A 161 19.84 2.11 16.06
N ASP A 162 20.53 1.33 16.90
CA ASP A 162 21.67 0.53 16.47
C ASP A 162 21.20 -0.69 15.67
N ALA A 163 21.84 -0.96 14.53
CA ALA A 163 21.51 -2.12 13.70
C ALA A 163 21.69 -3.47 14.42
N THR A 164 22.56 -3.53 15.43
CA THR A 164 22.75 -4.74 16.26
C THR A 164 21.53 -5.02 17.12
N ASP A 165 20.93 -3.97 17.70
CA ASP A 165 19.71 -4.09 18.49
C ASP A 165 18.52 -4.49 17.61
N LEU A 166 18.43 -3.95 16.39
CA LEU A 166 17.40 -4.34 15.42
C LEU A 166 17.52 -5.81 15.02
N ARG A 167 18.72 -6.28 14.68
CA ARG A 167 18.94 -7.71 14.37
C ARG A 167 18.63 -8.61 15.55
N ALA A 168 18.99 -8.21 16.77
CA ALA A 168 18.64 -8.95 17.98
C ALA A 168 17.11 -9.04 18.19
N ALA A 169 16.38 -7.99 17.81
CA ALA A 169 14.92 -7.96 17.81
C ALA A 169 14.27 -8.64 16.59
N GLN A 170 15.06 -9.22 15.68
CA GLN A 170 14.59 -9.81 14.41
C GLN A 170 13.86 -8.80 13.50
N VAL A 171 14.30 -7.54 13.56
CA VAL A 171 13.81 -6.42 12.75
C VAL A 171 14.84 -6.08 11.68
N SER A 172 14.38 -5.59 10.52
CA SER A 172 15.27 -5.19 9.41
C SER A 172 16.13 -3.99 9.76
N ASP A 173 17.42 -4.03 9.38
CA ASP A 173 18.34 -2.89 9.48
C ASP A 173 17.88 -1.67 8.68
N LEU A 174 16.97 -1.85 7.71
CA LEU A 174 16.32 -0.75 7.00
C LEU A 174 15.53 0.18 7.93
N LEU A 175 15.23 -0.23 9.15
CA LEU A 175 14.58 0.60 10.16
C LEU A 175 15.59 1.34 11.06
N ALA A 176 16.91 1.25 10.83
CA ALA A 176 17.91 1.91 11.68
C ALA A 176 17.73 3.43 11.76
N THR A 177 17.31 4.09 10.67
CA THR A 177 16.88 5.48 10.67
C THR A 177 15.43 5.58 10.20
N VAL A 178 14.57 6.16 11.03
CA VAL A 178 13.14 6.33 10.76
C VAL A 178 12.76 7.81 10.84
N ARG A 179 11.99 8.30 9.87
CA ARG A 179 11.31 9.60 9.90
C ARG A 179 9.81 9.37 9.88
N LEU A 180 9.11 9.97 10.82
CA LEU A 180 7.65 9.90 10.89
C LEU A 180 7.00 11.15 10.31
N TYR A 181 5.88 10.96 9.60
CA TYR A 181 5.01 12.03 9.09
C TYR A 181 3.59 11.83 9.65
N PRO A 182 3.32 12.30 10.89
CA PRO A 182 2.09 11.94 11.59
C PRO A 182 0.80 12.35 10.88
N ARG A 183 0.81 13.47 10.14
CA ARG A 183 -0.37 13.95 9.41
C ARG A 183 -0.74 13.04 8.23
N GLN A 184 0.26 12.48 7.57
CA GLN A 184 0.10 11.57 6.43
C GLN A 184 0.07 10.10 6.86
N ARG A 185 0.33 9.83 8.14
CA ARG A 185 0.47 8.48 8.72
C ARG A 185 1.55 7.66 8.02
N LEU A 186 2.66 8.32 7.66
CA LEU A 186 3.77 7.68 6.98
C LEU A 186 4.95 7.44 7.92
N LEU A 187 5.59 6.30 7.71
CA LEU A 187 6.92 5.98 8.17
C LEU A 187 7.84 5.91 6.95
N VAL A 188 8.94 6.64 6.97
CA VAL A 188 10.01 6.56 5.97
C VAL A 188 11.25 6.06 6.67
N ALA A 189 11.89 5.02 6.16
CA ALA A 189 13.05 4.45 6.80
C ALA A 189 14.13 3.97 5.82
N SER A 190 15.36 3.95 6.33
CA SER A 190 16.53 3.40 5.66
C SER A 190 17.59 3.03 6.69
N ASP A 191 18.53 2.17 6.29
CA ASP A 191 19.79 1.94 6.97
C ASP A 191 20.73 3.16 6.90
N LEU A 192 20.46 4.10 5.99
CA LEU A 192 21.25 5.31 5.79
C LEU A 192 20.43 6.59 6.05
N ALA A 193 20.90 7.42 6.98
CA ALA A 193 20.28 8.72 7.25
C ALA A 193 20.26 9.66 6.02
N SER A 194 21.23 9.53 5.10
CA SER A 194 21.25 10.28 3.84
C SER A 194 20.08 9.93 2.92
N ALA A 195 19.63 8.67 2.93
CA ALA A 195 18.52 8.18 2.12
C ALA A 195 17.17 8.67 2.68
N VAL A 196 17.00 8.64 4.02
CA VAL A 196 15.84 9.26 4.68
C VAL A 196 15.77 10.76 4.35
N ARG A 197 16.90 11.48 4.40
CA ARG A 197 16.95 12.89 3.98
C ARG A 197 16.62 13.10 2.50
N ALA A 198 16.92 12.14 1.63
CA ALA A 198 16.56 12.24 0.22
C ALA A 198 15.05 12.11 0.02
N ALA A 199 14.42 11.17 0.72
CA ALA A 199 12.96 11.02 0.73
C ALA A 199 12.25 12.21 1.39
N ASP A 200 12.81 12.78 2.46
CA ASP A 200 12.31 14.02 3.10
C ASP A 200 12.26 15.21 2.12
N ARG A 201 13.30 15.38 1.30
CA ARG A 201 13.27 16.40 0.23
C ARG A 201 12.16 16.15 -0.79
N VAL A 202 11.78 14.89 -1.06
CA VAL A 202 10.64 14.59 -1.94
C VAL A 202 9.33 15.03 -1.27
N HIS A 203 9.15 14.70 0.01
CA HIS A 203 7.96 15.07 0.77
C HIS A 203 7.76 16.59 0.87
N ASP A 204 8.85 17.35 1.02
CA ASP A 204 8.83 18.82 1.05
C ASP A 204 8.69 19.47 -0.34
N GLY A 205 8.60 18.69 -1.42
CA GLY A 205 8.58 19.21 -2.79
C GLY A 205 9.91 19.83 -3.25
N ARG A 206 11.00 19.59 -2.52
CA ARG A 206 12.36 20.06 -2.83
C ARG A 206 13.13 19.14 -3.78
N SER A 207 12.63 17.92 -4.00
CA SER A 207 13.17 16.93 -4.94
C SER A 207 12.05 16.27 -5.73
N ARG A 208 12.37 15.73 -6.91
CA ARG A 208 11.42 14.98 -7.73
C ARG A 208 11.20 13.57 -7.17
N SER A 209 9.93 13.16 -7.13
CA SER A 209 9.49 11.79 -6.84
C SER A 209 9.61 10.87 -8.06
N LEU A 210 9.52 9.55 -7.85
CA LEU A 210 9.48 8.59 -8.96
C LEU A 210 8.26 8.81 -9.88
N ALA A 211 7.14 9.29 -9.34
CA ALA A 211 5.96 9.66 -10.12
C ALA A 211 6.23 10.79 -11.15
N SER A 212 7.30 11.57 -11.00
CA SER A 212 7.69 12.57 -12.01
C SER A 212 8.18 11.94 -13.32
N PHE A 213 8.54 10.65 -13.32
CA PHE A 213 8.96 9.94 -14.52
C PHE A 213 7.73 9.40 -15.26
N ARG A 214 7.33 10.11 -16.31
CA ARG A 214 6.07 9.86 -17.04
C ARG A 214 5.84 8.39 -17.45
N PRO A 215 6.83 7.64 -18.00
CA PRO A 215 6.62 6.21 -18.29
C PRO A 215 6.25 5.38 -17.06
N VAL A 216 6.81 5.68 -15.89
CA VAL A 216 6.47 4.98 -14.64
C VAL A 216 5.06 5.38 -14.20
N ALA A 217 4.74 6.67 -14.19
CA ALA A 217 3.42 7.16 -13.78
C ALA A 217 2.29 6.61 -14.66
N GLU A 218 2.46 6.62 -15.98
CA GLU A 218 1.45 6.10 -16.92
C GLU A 218 1.28 4.57 -16.78
N THR A 219 2.38 3.83 -16.67
CA THR A 219 2.33 2.36 -16.50
C THR A 219 1.68 1.97 -15.18
N THR A 220 2.03 2.65 -14.09
CA THR A 220 1.51 2.33 -12.75
C THR A 220 0.07 2.81 -12.57
N GLN A 221 -0.36 3.87 -13.26
CA GLN A 221 -1.77 4.27 -13.27
C GLN A 221 -2.67 3.14 -13.81
N ALA A 222 -2.22 2.40 -14.83
CA ALA A 222 -2.95 1.24 -15.36
C ALA A 222 -2.99 0.06 -14.38
N LEU A 223 -2.09 0.04 -13.39
CA LEU A 223 -1.99 -0.97 -12.34
C LEU A 223 -2.63 -0.51 -11.01
N ALA A 224 -3.38 0.59 -11.02
CA ALA A 224 -4.11 1.05 -9.84
C ALA A 224 -5.06 -0.06 -9.34
N GLY A 225 -4.94 -0.42 -8.08
CA GLY A 225 -5.72 -1.50 -7.45
C GLY A 225 -5.05 -2.88 -7.49
N ALA A 226 -3.85 -3.01 -8.05
CA ALA A 226 -3.06 -4.23 -7.92
C ALA A 226 -2.54 -4.40 -6.48
N THR A 227 -2.57 -5.64 -5.98
CA THR A 227 -2.14 -5.97 -4.62
C THR A 227 -0.64 -5.83 -4.42
N SER A 228 0.13 -6.13 -5.46
CA SER A 228 1.59 -6.08 -5.44
C SER A 228 2.12 -5.69 -6.81
N ILE A 229 3.15 -4.86 -6.83
CA ILE A 229 3.81 -4.39 -8.05
C ILE A 229 5.32 -4.40 -7.84
N PHE A 230 6.05 -4.72 -8.90
CA PHE A 230 7.49 -4.50 -9.00
C PHE A 230 7.81 -3.78 -10.31
N VAL A 231 8.57 -2.69 -10.22
CA VAL A 231 9.06 -1.92 -11.35
C VAL A 231 10.57 -1.90 -11.29
N GLN A 232 11.22 -2.18 -12.42
CA GLN A 232 12.66 -2.06 -12.58
C GLN A 232 12.97 -1.20 -13.80
N ARG A 233 13.80 -0.17 -13.61
CA ARG A 233 14.35 0.65 -14.68
C ARG A 233 15.68 0.06 -15.14
N GLY A 234 15.74 -0.33 -16.41
CA GLY A 234 17.01 -0.57 -17.07
C GLY A 234 17.77 0.75 -17.23
N VAL A 235 19.06 0.73 -16.89
CA VAL A 235 20.01 1.78 -17.28
C VAL A 235 20.82 1.16 -18.41
N LEU A 236 20.64 1.67 -19.63
CA LEU A 236 21.45 1.30 -20.80
C LEU A 236 22.66 2.22 -20.91
#